data_AF-A0A1I1UL43-F1
#
_entry.id   AF-A0A1I1UL43-F1
#
_cell.length_a   1.000
_cell.length_b   1.000
_cell.length_c   1.000
_cell.angle_alpha   90.00
_cell.angle_beta   90.00
_cell.angle_gamma   90.00
#
_symmetry.space_group_name_H-M   'P 1'
#
loop_
_entity.id
_entity.type
_entity.pdbx_description
1 polymer ?
#
loop_
_entity_poly.entity_id
_entity_poly.type
_entity_poly.pdbx_seq_one_letter_code
_entity_poly.pdbx_strand_id
1 'polypeptide(L)'
;MIFDQTLPAKLDSETRVQLVRFLRPLLDSAADWPGLVRSLAARGYGLGFRDGRLIVVDKMTGQALCTGRDIDRPLAALARRLGRPRLRATADGHSAALA
;
A
#
# COMPACT_ATOMS: atom_id res chain seq x y z
N MET A 1 16.42 -2.38 -1.60
CA MET A 1 15.75 -2.94 -0.41
C MET A 1 14.66 -3.86 -0.91
N ILE A 2 14.70 -5.15 -0.57
CA ILE A 2 13.67 -6.12 -0.94
C ILE A 2 12.61 -6.05 0.17
N PHE A 3 11.42 -5.58 -0.16
CA PHE A 3 10.30 -5.57 0.79
C PHE A 3 9.76 -6.99 0.90
N ASP A 4 9.38 -7.43 2.10
CA ASP A 4 8.62 -8.66 2.30
C ASP A 4 7.35 -8.55 1.46
N GLN A 5 7.31 -9.37 0.42
CA GLN A 5 6.22 -9.30 -0.54
C GLN A 5 5.01 -10.07 -0.03
N THR A 6 4.97 -10.69 1.15
CA THR A 6 3.84 -11.55 1.52
C THR A 6 2.55 -10.76 1.78
N LEU A 7 1.39 -11.40 1.67
CA LEU A 7 0.15 -10.76 2.11
C LEU A 7 0.20 -10.60 3.64
N PRO A 8 -0.10 -9.41 4.17
CA PRO A 8 -0.04 -9.18 5.61
C PRO A 8 -1.03 -10.09 6.33
N ALA A 9 -0.64 -10.53 7.53
CA ALA A 9 -1.54 -11.23 8.42
C ALA A 9 -2.75 -10.34 8.78
N LYS A 10 -3.85 -10.97 9.19
CA LYS A 10 -5.03 -10.24 9.64
C LYS A 10 -4.66 -9.38 10.87
N LEU A 11 -4.89 -8.09 10.76
CA LEU A 11 -4.70 -7.15 11.86
C LEU A 11 -5.72 -7.41 12.97
N ASP A 12 -5.28 -7.32 14.23
CA ASP A 12 -6.20 -7.16 15.35
C ASP A 12 -6.91 -5.79 15.28
N SER A 13 -8.02 -5.66 16.01
CA SER A 13 -8.86 -4.47 15.93
C SER A 13 -8.15 -3.19 16.38
N GLU A 14 -7.26 -3.25 17.37
CA GLU A 14 -6.57 -2.08 17.92
C GLU A 14 -5.54 -1.57 16.92
N THR A 15 -4.65 -2.45 16.44
CA THR A 15 -3.65 -2.11 15.42
C THR A 15 -4.32 -1.60 14.14
N ARG A 16 -5.42 -2.23 13.73
CA ARG A 16 -6.19 -1.78 12.57
C ARG A 16 -6.72 -0.36 12.74
N VAL A 17 -7.33 -0.03 13.88
CA VAL A 17 -7.86 1.32 14.13
C VAL A 17 -6.76 2.37 14.10
N GLN A 18 -5.59 2.07 14.67
CA GLN A 18 -4.43 2.96 14.64
C GLN A 18 -3.94 3.19 13.20
N LEU A 19 -3.75 2.11 12.43
CA LEU A 19 -3.32 2.19 11.03
C LEU A 19 -4.33 2.92 10.15
N VAL A 20 -5.63 2.65 10.30
CA VAL A 20 -6.70 3.37 9.59
C VAL A 20 -6.60 4.87 9.85
N ARG A 21 -6.48 5.26 11.12
CA ARG A 21 -6.44 6.68 11.52
C ARG A 21 -5.26 7.41 10.88
N PHE A 22 -4.12 6.76 10.74
CA PHE A 22 -2.90 7.37 10.20
C PHE A 22 -2.81 7.31 8.67
N LEU A 23 -3.08 6.15 8.08
CA LEU A 23 -2.87 5.91 6.65
C LEU A 23 -3.99 6.50 5.81
N ARG A 24 -5.25 6.35 6.24
CA ARG A 24 -6.41 6.75 5.43
C ARG A 24 -6.36 8.22 4.99
N PRO A 25 -5.97 9.22 5.82
CA PRO A 25 -5.77 10.59 5.36
C PRO A 25 -4.72 10.75 4.25
N LEU A 26 -3.64 9.97 4.28
CA LEU A 26 -2.60 10.00 3.24
C LEU A 26 -3.12 9.42 1.93
N LEU A 27 -3.88 8.32 2.01
CA LEU A 27 -4.52 7.72 0.85
C LEU A 27 -5.59 8.65 0.27
N ASP A 28 -6.37 9.34 1.12
CA ASP A 28 -7.44 10.24 0.73
C ASP A 28 -6.95 11.57 0.17
N SER A 29 -5.82 12.10 0.64
CA SER A 29 -5.28 13.38 0.14
C SER A 29 -4.45 13.25 -1.13
N ALA A 30 -4.05 12.04 -1.53
CA ALA A 30 -3.25 11.84 -2.72
C ALA A 30 -3.99 12.27 -4.00
N ALA A 31 -3.33 13.09 -4.83
CA ALA A 31 -3.83 13.52 -6.13
C ALA A 31 -3.47 12.53 -7.26
N ASP A 32 -2.36 11.81 -7.11
CA ASP A 32 -1.85 10.83 -8.06
C ASP A 32 -1.03 9.74 -7.35
N TRP A 33 -0.67 8.68 -8.09
CA TRP A 33 0.14 7.58 -7.57
C TRP A 33 1.54 8.00 -7.08
N PRO A 34 2.31 8.82 -7.83
CA PRO A 34 3.61 9.30 -7.35
C PRO A 34 3.51 10.11 -6.05
N GLY A 35 2.49 10.95 -5.92
CA GLY A 35 2.19 11.74 -4.73
C GLY A 35 1.84 10.87 -3.53
N LEU A 36 1.03 9.82 -3.75
CA LEU A 36 0.75 8.83 -2.71
C LEU A 36 2.04 8.17 -2.20
N VAL A 37 2.92 7.72 -3.11
CA VAL A 37 4.20 7.12 -2.75
C VAL A 37 5.07 8.09 -1.95
N ARG A 38 5.17 9.35 -2.37
CA ARG A 38 5.95 10.37 -1.64
C ARG A 38 5.40 10.62 -0.23
N SER A 39 4.08 10.76 -0.09
CA SER A 39 3.44 10.98 1.20
C SER A 39 3.63 9.81 2.17
N LEU A 40 3.56 8.57 1.67
CA LEU A 40 3.85 7.37 2.46
C LEU A 40 5.33 7.30 2.85
N ALA A 41 6.24 7.53 1.88
CA ALA A 41 7.68 7.47 2.11
C ALA A 41 8.17 8.49 3.14
N ALA A 42 7.57 9.69 3.17
CA ALA A 42 7.85 10.71 4.17
C ALA A 42 7.50 10.29 5.61
N ARG A 43 6.70 9.23 5.77
CA ARG A 43 6.30 8.66 7.06
C ARG A 43 6.90 7.28 7.33
N GLY A 44 7.90 6.88 6.55
CA GLY A 44 8.55 5.58 6.73
C GLY A 44 7.78 4.41 6.15
N TYR A 45 6.76 4.65 5.31
CA TYR A 45 6.00 3.59 4.65
C TYR A 45 6.37 3.47 3.17
N GLY A 46 6.25 2.26 2.63
CA GLY A 46 6.29 1.98 1.21
C GLY A 46 4.93 1.57 0.67
N LEU A 47 4.83 1.55 -0.66
CA LEU A 47 3.68 1.05 -1.39
C LEU A 47 4.09 -0.15 -2.24
N GLY A 48 3.38 -1.26 -2.10
CA GLY A 48 3.57 -2.47 -2.89
C GLY A 48 2.26 -2.97 -3.49
N PHE A 49 2.36 -3.91 -4.41
CA PHE A 49 1.22 -4.58 -5.02
C PHE A 49 1.46 -6.08 -4.99
N ARG A 50 0.45 -6.85 -4.60
CA ARG A 50 0.48 -8.32 -4.68
C ARG A 50 -0.89 -8.91 -4.84
N ASP A 51 -1.01 -9.92 -5.69
CA ASP A 51 -2.24 -10.67 -5.95
C ASP A 51 -3.43 -9.72 -6.23
N GLY A 52 -3.14 -8.65 -6.99
CA GLY A 52 -4.13 -7.60 -7.33
C GLY A 52 -4.53 -6.68 -6.17
N ARG A 53 -3.81 -6.70 -5.05
CA ARG A 53 -4.06 -5.85 -3.87
C ARG A 53 -2.96 -4.82 -3.72
N LEU A 54 -3.34 -3.65 -3.22
CA LEU A 54 -2.42 -2.65 -2.72
C LEU A 54 -1.99 -3.04 -1.30
N ILE A 55 -0.70 -2.98 -1.03
CA ILE A 55 -0.09 -3.27 0.27
C ILE A 55 0.68 -2.04 0.73
N VAL A 56 0.52 -1.70 2.01
CA VAL A 56 1.39 -0.76 2.70
C VAL A 56 2.47 -1.57 3.41
N VAL A 57 3.72 -1.23 3.16
CA VAL A 57 4.87 -1.88 3.78
C VAL A 57 5.58 -0.92 4.72
N ASP A 58 6.15 -1.44 5.80
CA ASP A 58 7.13 -0.70 6.59
C ASP A 58 8.42 -0.57 5.77
N LYS A 59 8.93 0.66 5.60
CA LYS A 59 10.11 0.89 4.76
C LYS A 59 11.41 0.49 5.46
N MET A 60 11.45 0.47 6.78
CA MET A 60 12.63 0.11 7.56
C MET A 60 12.81 -1.40 7.62
N THR A 61 11.76 -2.14 7.96
CA THR A 61 11.81 -3.60 8.11
C THR A 61 11.49 -4.33 6.82
N GLY A 62 10.85 -3.65 5.87
CA GLY A 62 10.35 -4.25 4.64
C GLY A 62 9.02 -4.99 4.81
N GLN A 63 8.48 -5.13 6.02
CA GLN A 63 7.33 -5.97 6.28
C GLN A 63 6.02 -5.40 5.71
N ALA A 64 5.19 -6.27 5.13
CA ALA A 64 3.82 -5.93 4.79
C ALA A 64 3.01 -5.69 6.06
N LEU A 65 2.47 -4.47 6.22
CA LEU A 65 1.69 -4.09 7.41
C LEU A 65 0.21 -4.33 7.21
N CYS A 66 -0.34 -3.88 6.08
CA CYS A 66 -1.77 -3.99 5.80
C CYS A 66 -2.05 -3.91 4.31
N THR A 67 -3.20 -4.41 3.89
CA THR A 67 -3.71 -4.14 2.54
C THR A 67 -4.52 -2.84 2.54
N GLY A 68 -4.70 -2.24 1.36
CA GLY A 68 -5.63 -1.12 1.19
C GLY A 68 -7.07 -1.47 1.61
N ARG A 69 -7.47 -2.75 1.52
CA ARG A 69 -8.80 -3.20 1.97
C ARG A 69 -8.95 -3.11 3.49
N ASP A 70 -7.90 -3.41 4.25
CA ASP A 70 -7.93 -3.36 5.72
C ASP A 70 -8.15 -1.93 6.26
N ILE A 71 -7.91 -0.92 5.42
CA ILE A 71 -8.08 0.50 5.73
C ILE A 71 -9.16 1.20 4.89
N ASP A 72 -10.12 0.44 4.35
CA ASP A 72 -11.25 0.95 3.55
C ASP A 72 -10.85 1.73 2.29
N ARG A 73 -9.65 1.47 1.76
CA ARG A 73 -9.08 2.06 0.55
C ARG A 73 -8.49 0.99 -0.37
N PRO A 74 -9.32 0.05 -0.87
CA PRO A 74 -8.84 -1.00 -1.75
C PRO A 74 -8.27 -0.40 -3.05
N LEU A 75 -7.35 -1.13 -3.69
CA LEU A 75 -6.72 -0.73 -4.96
C LEU A 75 -7.73 -0.23 -6.00
N ALA A 76 -8.84 -0.94 -6.18
CA ALA A 76 -9.88 -0.58 -7.13
C ALA A 76 -10.52 0.81 -6.85
N ALA A 77 -10.72 1.16 -5.57
CA ALA A 77 -11.27 2.46 -5.19
C ALA A 77 -10.27 3.58 -5.45
N LEU A 78 -8.98 3.35 -5.13
CA LEU A 78 -7.93 4.32 -5.44
C LEU A 78 -7.72 4.47 -6.95
N ALA A 79 -7.72 3.38 -7.71
CA ALA A 79 -7.55 3.43 -9.16
C ALA A 79 -8.69 4.14 -9.89
N ARG A 80 -9.92 4.06 -9.37
CA ARG A 80 -11.04 4.87 -9.87
C ARG A 80 -10.82 6.37 -9.73
N ARG A 81 -10.05 6.80 -8.72
CA ARG A 81 -9.84 8.22 -8.40
C ARG A 81 -8.52 8.77 -8.95
N LEU A 82 -7.44 8.01 -8.80
CA LEU A 82 -6.08 8.39 -9.21
C LEU A 82 -5.74 7.93 -10.65
N GLY A 83 -6.65 7.23 -11.32
CA GLY A 83 -6.39 6.51 -12.56
C GLY A 83 -5.74 5.14 -12.34
N ARG A 84 -5.60 4.34 -13.40
CA ARG A 84 -4.96 3.02 -13.31
C ARG A 84 -3.45 3.17 -13.05
N PRO A 85 -2.89 2.55 -12.00
CA PRO A 85 -1.45 2.60 -11.77
C PRO A 85 -0.72 1.87 -12.90
N ARG A 86 0.41 2.42 -13.32
CA ARG A 86 1.36 1.71 -14.17
C ARG A 86 2.21 0.81 -13.27
N LEU A 87 2.11 -0.49 -13.47
CA LEU A 87 2.77 -1.48 -12.64
C LEU A 87 3.85 -2.21 -13.44
N ARG A 88 4.99 -2.44 -12.80
CA ARG A 88 6.02 -3.36 -13.26
C ARG A 88 5.94 -4.62 -12.41
N ALA A 89 5.54 -5.73 -13.03
CA ALA A 89 5.51 -7.03 -12.37
C ALA A 89 6.92 -7.47 -11.96
N THR A 90 7.03 -8.14 -10.82
CA THR A 90 8.24 -8.81 -10.38
C THR A 90 8.32 -10.23 -10.96
N ALA A 91 9.50 -10.83 -10.88
CA ALA A 91 9.76 -12.16 -11.45
C ALA A 91 8.92 -13.29 -10.82
N ASP A 92 8.39 -13.07 -9.62
CA ASP A 92 7.49 -14.02 -8.94
C ASP A 92 6.09 -14.09 -9.56
N GLY A 93 5.72 -13.16 -10.44
CA GLY A 93 4.39 -13.12 -11.10
C GLY A 93 3.22 -12.74 -10.17
N HIS A 94 3.47 -12.63 -8.87
CA HIS A 94 2.46 -12.32 -7.86
C HIS A 94 2.57 -10.90 -7.35
N SER A 95 3.76 -10.29 -7.45
CA SER A 95 4.01 -8.96 -6.91
C SER A 95 4.31 -7.94 -8.02
N ALA A 96 4.15 -6.66 -7.70
CA ALA A 96 4.47 -5.57 -8.60
C ALA A 96 4.83 -4.30 -7.84
N ALA A 97 5.58 -3.43 -8.51
CA ALA A 97 5.88 -2.07 -8.07
C ALA A 97 5.31 -1.06 -9.06
N LEU A 98 5.17 0.20 -8.65
CA LEU A 98 4.91 1.28 -9.61
C LEU A 98 6.07 1.40 -10.60
N ALA A 99 5.73 1.54 -11.88
CA ALA A 99 6.66 1.58 -13.00
C ALA A 99 7.42 2.92 -13.05
#